data_AF-A0AAE2YDJ1-F1
#
_entry.id   AF-A0AAE2YDJ1-F1
#
_cell.length_a   1.000
_cell.length_b   1.000
_cell.length_c   1.000
_cell.angle_alpha   90.00
_cell.angle_beta   90.00
_cell.angle_gamma   90.00
#
_symmetry.space_group_name_H-M   'P 1'
#
loop_
_entity.id
_entity.type
_entity.pdbx_description
1 polymer ?
#
loop_
_entity_poly.entity_id
_entity_poly.type
_entity_poly.pdbx_seq_one_letter_code
_entity_poly.pdbx_strand_id
1 'polypeptide(L)'
;MSEEKEKVKIQIEAIKTPAGEVPTVESLKRVVDGLNTLNSDIVNLSINVASNMSAIDKELRNIRKLIAEETVSFEVMSQKLEKVSKQLEALVKSEKEKWETLQGIMMDIAEIIKGFQTTLEESSSRVDQRISETLKALAEIIAVSAKEEQK
;
A
#
# COMPACT_ATOMS: atom_id res chain seq x y z
N MET A 1 21.27 30.24 -24.37
CA MET A 1 22.11 31.30 -24.95
C MET A 1 22.96 30.65 -26.02
N SER A 2 22.71 30.95 -27.29
CA SER A 2 23.42 30.34 -28.41
C SER A 2 24.71 31.11 -28.60
N GLU A 3 25.85 30.52 -28.24
CA GLU A 3 27.16 31.09 -28.56
C GLU A 3 27.31 31.17 -30.09
N GLU A 4 27.52 32.38 -30.60
CA GLU A 4 27.92 32.59 -31.98
C GLU A 4 29.24 31.84 -32.23
N LYS A 5 29.19 30.78 -33.05
CA LYS A 5 30.38 30.04 -33.46
C LYS A 5 31.33 30.97 -34.19
N GLU A 6 32.51 31.16 -33.62
CA GLU A 6 33.58 31.97 -34.19
C GLU A 6 33.97 31.43 -35.57
N LYS A 7 33.65 32.17 -36.63
CA LYS A 7 33.98 31.77 -38.01
C LYS A 7 35.44 32.08 -38.28
N VAL A 8 36.24 31.06 -38.57
CA VAL A 8 37.62 31.23 -39.04
C VAL A 8 37.59 31.92 -40.41
N LYS A 9 37.92 33.21 -40.45
CA LYS A 9 38.04 34.00 -41.69
C LYS A 9 39.51 34.02 -42.12
N ILE A 10 39.80 33.48 -43.29
CA ILE A 10 41.16 33.48 -43.86
C ILE A 10 41.18 34.40 -45.07
N GLN A 11 42.04 35.42 -45.03
CA GLN A 11 42.27 36.32 -46.16
C GLN A 11 43.33 35.73 -47.09
N ILE A 12 43.04 35.70 -48.39
CA ILE A 12 43.96 35.23 -49.42
C ILE A 12 44.39 36.43 -50.26
N GLU A 13 45.65 36.81 -50.15
CA GLU A 13 46.30 37.81 -50.98
C GLU A 13 46.92 37.13 -52.21
N ALA A 14 46.78 37.76 -53.37
CA ALA A 14 47.29 37.26 -54.64
C ALA A 14 48.24 38.27 -55.30
N ILE A 15 49.24 37.76 -56.00
CA ILE A 15 50.16 38.54 -56.83
C ILE A 15 49.91 38.26 -58.32
N LYS A 16 50.10 39.28 -59.15
CA LYS A 16 49.90 39.17 -60.60
C LYS A 16 51.16 38.62 -61.27
N THR A 17 51.04 37.51 -61.97
CA THR A 17 52.13 36.88 -62.74
C THR A 17 51.77 36.82 -64.23
N PRO A 18 52.74 36.59 -65.14
CA PRO A 18 52.46 36.42 -66.57
C PRO A 18 51.46 35.29 -66.88
N ALA A 19 51.31 34.32 -65.98
CA ALA A 19 50.37 33.21 -66.09
C ALA A 19 49.02 33.45 -65.38
N GLY A 20 48.84 34.60 -64.72
CA GLY A 20 47.62 34.95 -63.97
C GLY A 20 47.87 35.36 -62.52
N GLU A 21 46.80 35.61 -61.77
CA GLU A 21 46.88 35.88 -60.32
C GLU A 21 47.14 34.58 -59.56
N VAL A 22 48.15 34.59 -58.68
CA VAL A 22 48.51 33.44 -57.84
C VAL A 22 48.57 33.86 -56.37
N PRO A 23 48.12 33.02 -55.43
CA PRO A 23 48.20 33.30 -54.00
C PRO A 23 49.64 33.51 -53.52
N THR A 24 49.82 34.38 -52.53
CA THR A 24 51.11 34.49 -51.83
C THR A 24 51.38 33.27 -50.96
N VAL A 25 52.65 32.94 -50.77
CA VAL A 25 53.09 31.87 -49.85
C VAL A 25 52.56 32.11 -48.43
N GLU A 26 52.48 33.36 -48.01
CA GLU A 26 51.99 33.77 -46.69
C GLU A 26 50.47 33.56 -46.54
N SER A 27 49.71 33.76 -47.62
CA SER A 27 48.29 33.41 -47.65
C SER A 27 48.05 31.90 -47.62
N LEU A 28 48.87 31.12 -48.32
CA LEU A 28 48.84 29.66 -48.23
C LEU A 28 49.19 29.16 -46.82
N LYS A 29 50.19 29.77 -46.17
CA LYS A 29 50.54 29.47 -44.78
C LYS A 29 49.37 29.73 -43.82
N ARG A 30 48.68 30.87 -43.96
CA ARG A 30 47.46 31.17 -43.17
C ARG A 30 46.34 30.15 -43.38
N VAL A 31 46.17 29.65 -44.60
CA VAL A 31 45.21 28.56 -44.89
C VAL A 31 45.59 27.27 -44.16
N VAL A 32 46.87 26.87 -44.23
CA VAL A 32 47.37 25.67 -43.55
C VAL A 32 47.21 25.78 -42.03
N ASP A 33 47.56 26.93 -41.45
CA ASP A 33 47.42 27.17 -40.01
C ASP A 33 45.95 27.11 -39.57
N GLY A 34 45.03 27.71 -40.35
CA GLY A 34 43.59 27.63 -40.09
C GLY A 34 43.04 26.20 -40.18
N LEU A 35 43.51 25.40 -41.15
CA LEU A 35 43.16 23.99 -41.27
C LEU A 35 43.69 23.16 -40.10
N ASN A 36 44.90 23.45 -39.62
CA ASN A 36 45.48 22.77 -38.46
C ASN A 36 44.68 23.04 -37.18
N THR A 37 44.26 24.28 -36.94
CA THR A 37 43.38 24.63 -35.82
C THR A 37 42.05 23.88 -35.91
N LEU A 38 41.40 23.92 -37.08
CA LEU A 38 40.14 23.21 -37.28
C LEU A 38 40.28 21.70 -37.05
N ASN A 39 41.38 21.11 -37.49
CA ASN A 39 41.65 19.69 -37.25
C ASN A 39 41.81 19.40 -35.75
N SER A 40 42.53 20.24 -35.02
CA SER A 40 42.66 20.13 -33.56
C SER A 40 41.30 20.22 -32.86
N ASP A 41 40.44 21.15 -33.28
CA ASP A 41 39.09 21.31 -32.72
C ASP A 41 38.22 20.07 -32.98
N ILE A 42 38.28 19.51 -34.19
CA ILE A 42 37.57 18.28 -34.55
C ILE A 42 38.03 17.09 -33.69
N VAL A 43 39.35 16.96 -33.47
CA VAL A 43 39.91 15.91 -32.62
C VAL A 43 39.43 16.07 -31.17
N ASN A 44 39.51 17.29 -30.62
CA ASN A 44 39.05 17.57 -29.26
C ASN A 44 37.55 17.32 -29.10
N LEU A 45 36.74 17.74 -30.07
CA LEU A 45 35.30 17.48 -30.08
C LEU A 45 35.03 15.97 -30.06
N SER A 46 35.75 15.21 -30.89
CA SER A 46 35.58 13.76 -30.99
C SER A 46 35.94 13.05 -29.68
N ILE A 47 37.01 13.48 -29.01
CA ILE A 47 37.41 12.98 -27.68
C ILE A 47 36.32 13.29 -26.64
N ASN A 48 35.81 14.52 -26.63
CA ASN A 48 34.77 14.94 -25.69
C ASN A 48 33.46 14.17 -25.90
N VAL A 49 33.04 13.97 -27.15
CA VAL A 49 31.85 13.16 -27.49
C VAL A 49 32.03 11.72 -27.02
N ALA A 50 33.18 11.10 -27.29
CA ALA A 50 33.46 9.73 -26.85
C ALA A 50 33.44 9.61 -25.31
N SER A 51 34.05 10.56 -24.60
CA SER A 51 34.04 10.62 -23.14
C SER A 51 32.62 10.74 -22.58
N ASN A 52 31.82 11.66 -23.14
CA ASN A 52 30.44 11.86 -22.73
C ASN A 52 29.58 10.62 -23.00
N MET A 53 29.75 9.96 -24.15
CA MET A 53 29.05 8.71 -24.45
C MET A 53 29.43 7.61 -23.46
N SER A 54 30.71 7.51 -23.08
CA SER A 54 31.14 6.55 -22.06
C SER A 54 30.56 6.84 -20.68
N ALA A 55 30.42 8.11 -20.30
CA ALA A 55 29.78 8.51 -19.05
C ALA A 55 28.30 8.12 -19.04
N ILE A 56 27.58 8.42 -20.13
CA ILE A 56 26.17 8.07 -20.32
C ILE A 56 25.97 6.55 -20.26
N ASP A 57 26.82 5.74 -20.92
CA ASP A 57 26.71 4.28 -20.86
C ASP A 57 26.85 3.76 -19.41
N LYS A 58 27.78 4.33 -18.64
CA LYS A 58 27.97 3.97 -17.24
C LYS A 58 26.76 4.33 -16.38
N GLU A 59 26.20 5.51 -16.57
CA GLU A 59 24.98 5.92 -15.86
C GLU A 59 23.79 5.04 -16.21
N LEU A 60 23.61 4.69 -17.49
CA LEU A 60 22.55 3.77 -17.92
C LEU A 60 22.69 2.38 -17.30
N ARG A 61 23.92 1.85 -17.16
CA ARG A 61 24.16 0.59 -16.45
C ARG A 61 23.77 0.68 -14.97
N ASN A 62 24.10 1.80 -14.32
CA ASN A 62 23.73 2.02 -12.92
C ASN A 62 22.21 2.10 -12.75
N ILE A 63 21.52 2.83 -13.63
CA ILE A 63 20.05 2.93 -13.63
C ILE A 63 19.42 1.55 -13.81
N ARG A 64 19.92 0.75 -14.76
CA ARG A 64 19.43 -0.64 -14.97
C ARG A 64 19.60 -1.50 -13.72
N LYS A 65 20.73 -1.36 -13.01
CA LYS A 65 20.98 -2.09 -11.77
C LYS A 65 19.97 -1.69 -10.68
N LEU A 66 19.77 -0.39 -10.49
CA LEU A 66 18.80 0.13 -9.51
C LEU A 66 17.36 -0.35 -9.82
N ILE A 67 16.96 -0.31 -11.10
CA ILE A 67 15.63 -0.81 -11.51
C ILE A 67 15.48 -2.30 -11.18
N ALA A 68 16.52 -3.11 -11.40
CA ALA A 68 16.47 -4.54 -11.07
C ALA A 68 16.35 -4.77 -9.55
N GLU A 69 17.11 -4.02 -8.74
CA GLU A 69 17.06 -4.09 -7.27
C GLU A 69 15.68 -3.66 -6.72
N GLU A 70 15.12 -2.58 -7.24
CA GLU A 70 13.76 -2.10 -6.91
C GLU A 70 12.68 -3.11 -7.30
N THR A 71 12.80 -3.72 -8.49
CA THR A 71 11.84 -4.73 -8.97
C THR A 71 11.79 -5.93 -8.03
N VAL A 72 12.96 -6.45 -7.61
CA VAL A 72 13.04 -7.56 -6.65
C VAL A 72 12.46 -7.16 -5.30
N SER A 73 12.76 -5.95 -4.83
CA SER A 73 12.25 -5.43 -3.56
C SER A 73 10.72 -5.32 -3.56
N PHE A 74 10.16 -4.84 -4.68
CA PHE A 74 8.71 -4.74 -4.87
C PHE A 74 8.01 -6.10 -4.89
N GLU A 75 8.61 -7.09 -5.55
CA GLU A 75 8.09 -8.47 -5.57
C GLU A 75 8.05 -9.08 -4.15
N VAL A 76 9.14 -8.92 -3.40
CA VAL A 76 9.21 -9.37 -1.99
C VAL A 76 8.16 -8.66 -1.13
N MET A 77 7.96 -7.35 -1.33
CA MET A 77 6.95 -6.59 -0.60
C MET A 77 5.53 -7.06 -0.93
N SER A 78 5.25 -7.33 -2.21
CA SER A 78 3.97 -7.85 -2.68
C SER A 78 3.63 -9.20 -2.05
N GLN A 79 4.59 -10.12 -2.01
CA GLN A 79 4.42 -11.43 -1.36
C GLN A 79 4.16 -11.33 0.15
N LYS A 80 4.85 -10.40 0.83
CA LYS A 80 4.59 -10.13 2.26
C LYS A 80 3.19 -9.57 2.48
N LEU A 81 2.74 -8.65 1.62
CA LEU A 81 1.39 -8.09 1.65
C LEU A 81 0.33 -9.17 1.45
N GLU A 82 0.52 -10.07 0.49
CA GLU A 82 -0.40 -11.19 0.26
C GLU A 82 -0.48 -12.11 1.48
N LYS A 83 0.66 -12.41 2.12
CA LYS A 83 0.68 -13.20 3.36
C LYS A 83 -0.10 -12.53 4.48
N VAL A 84 0.08 -11.22 4.68
CA VAL A 84 -0.65 -10.46 5.70
C VAL A 84 -2.15 -10.46 5.39
N SER A 85 -2.54 -10.29 4.12
CA SER A 85 -3.96 -10.33 3.70
C SER A 85 -4.60 -11.67 4.07
N LYS A 86 -3.94 -12.80 3.75
CA LYS A 86 -4.43 -14.14 4.10
C LYS A 86 -4.55 -14.34 5.61
N GLN A 87 -3.59 -13.83 6.39
CA GLN A 87 -3.65 -13.89 7.85
C GLN A 87 -4.83 -13.08 8.40
N LEU A 88 -5.10 -11.91 7.84
CA LEU A 88 -6.23 -11.07 8.23
C LEU A 88 -7.57 -11.74 7.91
N GLU A 89 -7.71 -12.31 6.72
CA GLU A 89 -8.90 -13.08 6.32
C GLU A 89 -9.16 -14.26 7.28
N ALA A 90 -8.11 -14.98 7.67
CA ALA A 90 -8.23 -16.08 8.63
C ALA A 90 -8.67 -15.60 10.02
N LEU A 91 -8.15 -14.46 10.49
CA LEU A 91 -8.55 -13.86 11.76
C LEU A 91 -10.02 -13.43 11.73
N VAL A 92 -10.45 -12.73 10.69
CA VAL A 92 -11.84 -12.30 10.52
C VAL A 92 -12.79 -13.49 10.53
N LYS A 93 -12.43 -14.57 9.82
CA LYS A 93 -13.22 -15.81 9.82
C LYS A 93 -13.32 -16.41 11.24
N SER A 94 -12.20 -16.51 11.94
CA SER A 94 -12.19 -17.06 13.31
C SER A 94 -12.99 -16.22 14.28
N GLU A 95 -12.93 -14.88 14.19
CA GLU A 95 -13.75 -14.00 15.03
C GLU A 95 -15.24 -14.15 14.73
N LYS A 96 -15.61 -14.30 13.45
CA LYS A 96 -16.99 -14.56 13.05
C LYS A 96 -17.52 -15.87 13.65
N GLU A 97 -16.75 -16.95 13.59
CA GLU A 97 -17.12 -18.25 14.18
C GLU A 97 -17.30 -18.15 15.70
N LYS A 98 -16.44 -17.39 16.40
CA LYS A 98 -16.60 -17.11 17.84
C LYS A 98 -17.87 -16.32 18.13
N TRP A 99 -18.20 -15.34 17.30
CA TRP A 99 -19.42 -14.55 17.45
C TRP A 99 -20.68 -15.39 17.28
N GLU A 100 -20.71 -16.26 16.26
CA GLU A 100 -21.82 -17.20 16.04
C GLU A 100 -21.98 -18.16 17.23
N THR A 101 -20.85 -18.64 17.79
CA THR A 101 -20.87 -19.47 19.00
C THR A 101 -21.44 -18.72 20.20
N LEU A 102 -21.01 -17.48 20.43
CA LEU A 102 -21.54 -16.64 21.51
C LEU A 102 -23.03 -16.38 21.34
N GLN A 103 -23.48 -16.13 20.12
CA GLN A 103 -24.90 -15.95 19.82
C GLN A 103 -25.72 -17.20 20.17
N GLY A 104 -25.22 -18.40 19.85
CA GLY A 104 -25.82 -19.66 20.26
C GLY A 104 -25.95 -19.79 21.78
N ILE A 105 -24.85 -19.54 22.51
CA ILE A 105 -24.86 -19.58 23.99
C ILE A 105 -25.88 -18.59 24.56
N MET A 106 -26.01 -17.39 23.99
CA MET A 106 -27.00 -16.40 24.46
C MET A 106 -28.44 -16.87 24.24
N MET A 107 -28.72 -17.59 23.14
CA MET A 107 -30.04 -18.18 22.89
C MET A 107 -30.34 -19.28 23.91
N ASP A 108 -29.39 -20.17 24.17
CA ASP A 108 -29.54 -21.24 25.16
C ASP A 108 -29.81 -20.66 26.56
N ILE A 109 -29.06 -19.62 26.96
CA ILE A 109 -29.27 -18.93 28.23
C ILE A 109 -30.67 -18.30 28.29
N ALA A 110 -31.13 -17.66 27.21
CA ALA A 110 -32.46 -17.08 27.16
C ALA A 110 -33.57 -18.15 27.32
N GLU A 111 -33.38 -19.32 26.70
CA GLU A 111 -34.31 -20.44 26.84
C GLU A 111 -34.31 -21.00 28.27
N ILE A 112 -33.12 -21.17 28.88
CA ILE A 112 -32.99 -21.59 30.29
C ILE A 112 -33.70 -20.62 31.23
N ILE A 113 -33.48 -19.30 31.06
CA ILE A 113 -34.13 -18.26 31.87
C ILE A 113 -35.66 -18.37 31.75
N LYS A 114 -36.17 -18.54 30.54
CA LYS A 114 -37.61 -18.70 30.30
C LYS A 114 -38.15 -19.95 30.99
N GLY A 115 -37.45 -21.08 30.91
CA GLY A 115 -37.82 -22.31 31.61
C GLY A 115 -37.85 -22.14 33.14
N PHE A 116 -36.86 -21.43 33.71
CA PHE A 116 -36.85 -21.07 35.12
C PHE A 116 -38.03 -20.18 35.51
N GLN A 117 -38.36 -19.17 34.68
CA GLN A 117 -39.51 -18.29 34.92
C GLN A 117 -40.81 -19.09 34.96
N THR A 118 -41.06 -19.96 33.97
CA THR A 118 -42.25 -20.82 33.95
C THR A 118 -42.32 -21.74 35.17
N THR A 119 -41.21 -22.39 35.54
CA THR A 119 -41.17 -23.27 36.72
C THR A 119 -41.45 -22.50 38.02
N LEU A 120 -40.92 -21.28 38.13
CA LEU A 120 -41.14 -20.41 39.28
C LEU A 120 -42.60 -19.97 39.38
N GLU A 121 -43.21 -19.58 38.26
CA GLU A 121 -44.63 -19.21 38.17
C GLU A 121 -45.54 -20.37 38.58
N GLU A 122 -45.30 -21.56 38.03
CA GLU A 122 -46.05 -22.78 38.39
C GLU A 122 -45.91 -23.12 39.87
N SER A 123 -44.68 -23.06 40.41
CA SER A 123 -44.44 -23.32 41.83
C SER A 123 -45.13 -22.29 42.72
N SER A 124 -45.09 -21.02 42.36
CA SER A 124 -45.77 -19.95 43.10
C SER A 124 -47.27 -20.17 43.12
N SER A 125 -47.87 -20.43 41.96
CA SER A 125 -49.31 -20.71 41.84
C SER A 125 -49.73 -21.92 42.66
N ARG A 126 -48.93 -22.99 42.66
CA ARG A 126 -49.19 -24.19 43.48
C ARG A 126 -49.13 -23.89 44.98
N VAL A 127 -48.19 -23.05 45.42
CA VAL A 127 -48.12 -22.62 46.83
C VAL A 127 -49.34 -21.80 47.20
N ASP A 128 -49.74 -20.84 46.38
CA ASP A 128 -50.93 -20.01 46.61
C ASP A 128 -52.20 -20.87 46.72
N GLN A 129 -52.35 -21.85 45.84
CA GLN A 129 -53.47 -22.79 45.89
C GLN A 129 -53.49 -23.58 47.20
N ARG A 130 -52.34 -24.13 47.63
CA ARG A 130 -52.24 -24.89 48.90
C ARG A 130 -52.55 -24.01 50.12
N ILE A 131 -52.10 -22.75 50.11
CA ILE A 131 -52.43 -21.79 51.17
C ILE A 131 -53.94 -21.57 51.22
N SER A 132 -54.58 -21.33 50.07
CA SER A 132 -56.03 -21.14 49.96
C SER A 132 -56.82 -22.35 50.48
N GLU A 133 -56.44 -23.56 50.06
CA GLU A 133 -57.05 -24.81 50.53
C GLU A 133 -56.88 -25.00 52.05
N THR A 134 -55.71 -24.70 52.59
CA THR A 134 -55.43 -24.81 54.04
C THR A 134 -56.25 -23.80 54.84
N LEU A 135 -56.35 -22.55 54.36
CA LEU A 135 -57.17 -21.51 55.00
C LEU A 135 -58.65 -21.89 55.00
N LYS A 136 -59.15 -22.46 53.90
CA LYS A 136 -60.53 -22.95 53.81
C LYS A 136 -60.80 -24.07 54.81
N ALA A 137 -59.90 -25.06 54.89
CA ALA A 137 -60.03 -26.15 55.84
C ALA A 137 -60.01 -25.65 57.30
N LEU A 138 -59.14 -24.69 57.64
CA LEU A 138 -59.11 -24.06 58.96
C LEU A 138 -60.42 -23.33 59.28
N ALA A 139 -60.98 -22.59 58.33
CA ALA A 139 -62.26 -21.91 58.50
C ALA A 139 -63.41 -22.89 58.75
N GLU A 140 -63.43 -24.02 58.04
CA GLU A 140 -64.41 -25.09 58.25
C GLU A 140 -64.29 -25.72 59.65
N ILE A 141 -63.07 -25.99 60.13
CA ILE A 141 -62.82 -26.50 61.49
C ILE A 141 -63.33 -25.52 62.55
N ILE A 142 -62.97 -24.23 62.44
CA ILE A 142 -63.42 -23.19 63.37
C ILE A 142 -64.95 -23.12 63.41
N ALA A 143 -65.60 -23.19 62.24
CA ALA A 143 -67.06 -23.17 62.15
C ALA A 143 -67.73 -24.39 62.80
N VAL A 144 -67.11 -25.57 62.76
CA VAL A 144 -67.58 -26.76 63.47
C VAL A 144 -67.40 -26.61 64.97
N SER A 145 -66.22 -26.21 65.45
CA SER A 145 -65.94 -26.02 66.88
C SER A 145 -66.86 -24.98 67.52
N ALA A 146 -67.13 -23.86 66.82
CA ALA A 146 -68.07 -22.84 67.31
C ALA A 146 -69.52 -23.33 67.41
N LYS A 147 -69.93 -24.33 66.62
CA LYS A 147 -71.26 -24.95 66.71
C LYS A 147 -71.34 -25.97 67.86
N GLU A 148 -70.23 -26.61 68.21
CA GLU A 148 -70.17 -27.57 69.32
C GLU A 148 -70.21 -26.87 70.69
N GLU A 149 -69.62 -25.68 70.82
CA GLU A 149 -69.66 -24.88 72.07
C GLU A 149 -71.05 -24.26 72.39
N GLN A 150 -72.00 -24.28 71.45
CA GLN A 150 -73.35 -23.73 71.63
C GLN A 150 -74.42 -24.80 71.98
N LYS A 151 -74.03 -26.06 72.13
CA LYS A 151 -74.91 -27.17 72.55
C LYS A 151 -74.68 -27.55 74.00
#